data_AF-A0A0F7U3F2-F1
#
_entry.id   AF-A0A0F7U3F2-F1
#
_cell.length_a   1.000
_cell.length_b   1.000
_cell.length_c   1.000
_cell.angle_alpha   90.00
_cell.angle_beta   90.00
_cell.angle_gamma   90.00
#
_symmetry.space_group_name_H-M   'P 1'
#
loop_
_entity.id
_entity.type
_entity.pdbx_description
1 polymer ?
#
loop_
_entity_poly.entity_id
_entity_poly.type
_entity_poly.pdbx_seq_one_letter_code
_entity_poly.pdbx_strand_id
1 'polypeptide(L)'
;MALPKPGWITLYLELVSHVFYRNDPTLTFVGAVGAGLTFKVFEWQSVAAARVLAARATLPSVEEQEAWETDRMAVKGDGPAFAVINPEFKTYFEELRQIAGEPQEGTPGRPLLPFNQKWVDDFNSGHERRKRCGDGKTVLPRSSYRDLFQHA
;
A
#
# COMPACT_ATOMS: atom_id res chain seq x y z
N MET A 1 -25.97 11.81 24.62
CA MET A 1 -26.15 11.26 23.26
C MET A 1 -24.89 10.46 22.95
N ALA A 2 -24.96 9.14 22.89
CA ALA A 2 -23.79 8.31 22.60
C ALA A 2 -23.46 8.43 21.11
N LEU A 3 -22.20 8.70 20.78
CA LEU A 3 -21.73 8.58 19.40
C LEU A 3 -22.03 7.14 18.92
N PRO A 4 -22.51 6.95 17.67
CA PRO A 4 -22.72 5.61 17.15
C PRO A 4 -21.42 4.82 17.27
N LYS A 5 -21.51 3.54 17.68
CA LYS A 5 -20.32 2.67 17.74
C LYS A 5 -19.68 2.67 16.35
N PRO A 6 -18.40 3.03 16.20
CA PRO A 6 -17.78 3.08 14.89
C PRO A 6 -17.85 1.68 14.27
N GLY A 7 -18.60 1.55 13.18
CA GLY A 7 -18.47 0.41 12.29
C GLY A 7 -17.12 0.50 11.58
N TRP A 8 -16.71 -0.55 10.86
CA TRP A 8 -15.53 -0.52 9.99
C TRP A 8 -15.47 0.74 9.09
N ILE A 9 -16.65 1.23 8.70
CA ILE A 9 -16.93 2.49 8.02
C ILE A 9 -16.16 3.67 8.64
N THR A 10 -16.20 3.88 9.96
CA THR A 10 -15.67 5.12 10.58
C THR A 10 -14.13 5.17 10.64
N LEU A 11 -13.45 4.05 10.37
CA LEU A 11 -11.97 3.99 10.42
C LEU A 11 -11.30 4.22 9.06
N TYR A 12 -12.04 4.11 7.95
CA TYR A 12 -11.47 4.12 6.59
C TYR A 12 -12.13 5.10 5.62
N LEU A 13 -13.43 5.37 5.80
CA LEU A 13 -14.07 6.51 5.15
C LEU A 13 -13.30 7.75 5.64
N GLU A 14 -12.91 8.67 4.76
CA GLU A 14 -12.05 9.84 5.03
C GLU A 14 -10.52 9.59 4.93
N LEU A 15 -10.03 8.38 4.61
CA LEU A 15 -8.61 8.13 4.32
C LEU A 15 -8.33 8.05 2.82
N VAL A 16 -8.03 9.20 2.21
CA VAL A 16 -7.71 9.28 0.78
C VAL A 16 -6.42 8.52 0.49
N SER A 17 -6.48 7.69 -0.55
CA SER A 17 -5.39 6.77 -0.93
C SER A 17 -4.94 5.88 0.23
N HIS A 18 -5.77 5.70 1.27
CA HIS A 18 -5.43 5.02 2.52
C HIS A 18 -4.24 5.63 3.28
N VAL A 19 -3.98 6.92 3.10
CA VAL A 19 -2.86 7.64 3.72
C VAL A 19 -3.31 8.92 4.41
N PHE A 20 -4.07 9.78 3.73
CA PHE A 20 -4.32 11.15 4.17
C PHE A 20 -5.72 11.29 4.76
N TYR A 21 -5.82 11.81 5.97
CA TYR A 21 -7.12 12.14 6.55
C TYR A 21 -7.70 13.38 5.86
N ARG A 22 -8.83 13.22 5.15
CA ARG A 22 -9.41 14.25 4.27
C ARG A 22 -9.75 15.54 5.01
N ASN A 23 -10.28 15.44 6.23
CA ASN A 23 -10.70 16.60 7.02
C ASN A 23 -9.51 17.36 7.64
N ASP A 24 -8.36 16.69 7.81
CA ASP A 24 -7.13 17.31 8.30
C ASP A 24 -5.90 16.53 7.74
N PRO A 25 -5.31 16.99 6.62
CA PRO A 25 -4.22 16.28 5.95
C PRO A 25 -2.89 16.31 6.73
N THR A 26 -2.83 16.99 7.87
CA THR A 26 -1.68 16.89 8.80
C THR A 26 -1.68 15.57 9.57
N LEU A 27 -2.82 14.87 9.60
CA LEU A 27 -2.95 13.50 10.11
C LEU A 27 -2.80 12.49 8.97
N THR A 28 -1.75 11.68 9.02
CA THR A 28 -1.45 10.67 8.01
C THR A 28 -1.26 9.28 8.61
N PHE A 29 -1.67 8.26 7.87
CA PHE A 29 -1.56 6.85 8.23
C PHE A 29 -0.67 6.11 7.23
N VAL A 30 0.15 5.18 7.74
CA VAL A 30 0.93 4.25 6.92
C VAL A 30 0.51 2.84 7.30
N GLY A 31 0.19 2.04 6.29
CA GLY A 31 -0.21 0.65 6.43
C GLY A 31 -1.69 0.40 6.67
N ALA A 32 -2.53 1.41 6.49
CA ALA A 32 -3.99 1.26 6.45
C ALA A 32 -4.47 0.58 5.16
N VAL A 33 -3.85 -0.53 4.74
CA VAL A 33 -4.23 -1.27 3.53
C VAL A 33 -4.43 -2.74 3.82
N GLY A 34 -5.39 -3.33 3.11
CA GLY A 34 -5.60 -4.77 3.04
C GLY A 34 -4.84 -5.39 1.87
N ALA A 35 -4.19 -6.53 2.14
CA ALA A 35 -3.52 -7.41 1.18
C ALA A 35 -2.25 -6.89 0.47
N GLY A 36 -1.22 -7.75 0.42
CA GLY A 36 -0.12 -7.79 -0.57
C GLY A 36 0.94 -6.66 -0.55
N LEU A 37 2.20 -7.04 -0.78
CA LEU A 37 3.35 -6.12 -0.98
C LEU A 37 3.61 -5.09 0.15
N THR A 38 3.27 -5.43 1.39
CA THR A 38 3.32 -4.58 2.60
C THR A 38 4.50 -3.60 2.66
N PHE A 39 5.75 -4.08 2.63
CA PHE A 39 6.92 -3.20 2.74
C PHE A 39 7.04 -2.19 1.59
N LYS A 40 6.68 -2.62 0.37
CA LYS A 40 6.71 -1.76 -0.82
C LYS A 40 5.59 -0.71 -0.75
N VAL A 41 4.40 -1.12 -0.30
CA VAL A 41 3.28 -0.20 -0.08
C VAL A 41 3.64 0.84 0.97
N PHE A 42 4.18 0.42 2.12
CA PHE A 42 4.56 1.34 3.20
C PHE A 42 5.59 2.35 2.74
N GLU A 43 6.53 1.91 1.91
CA GLU A 43 7.53 2.79 1.31
C GLU A 43 6.88 3.88 0.42
N TRP A 44 5.91 3.53 -0.44
CA TRP A 44 5.23 4.51 -1.28
C TRP A 44 4.38 5.48 -0.46
N GLN A 45 3.61 4.94 0.49
CA GLN A 45 2.79 5.75 1.40
C GLN A 45 3.66 6.72 2.22
N SER A 46 4.79 6.25 2.75
CA SER A 46 5.70 7.05 3.56
C SER A 46 6.33 8.18 2.76
N VAL A 47 6.73 7.92 1.50
CA VAL A 47 7.31 8.98 0.65
C VAL A 47 6.26 10.01 0.26
N ALA A 48 5.05 9.59 -0.11
CA ALA A 48 3.95 10.52 -0.39
C ALA A 48 3.61 11.37 0.84
N ALA A 49 3.40 10.73 1.99
CA ALA A 49 3.10 11.41 3.25
C ALA A 49 4.19 12.41 3.64
N ALA A 50 5.46 12.00 3.61
CA ALA A 50 6.58 12.87 3.98
C ALA A 50 6.68 14.11 3.07
N ARG A 51 6.41 13.97 1.77
CA ARG A 51 6.47 15.11 0.84
C ARG A 51 5.30 16.06 1.01
N VAL A 52 4.09 15.54 1.24
CA VAL A 52 2.92 16.37 1.54
C VAL A 52 3.12 17.13 2.85
N LEU A 53 3.52 16.45 3.92
CA LEU A 53 3.77 17.07 5.23
C LEU A 53 4.92 18.08 5.20
N ALA A 54 5.92 17.88 4.32
CA ALA A 54 7.01 18.84 4.10
C ALA A 54 6.65 19.98 3.13
N ALA A 55 5.39 20.07 2.67
CA ALA A 55 4.94 21.02 1.65
C ALA A 55 5.74 20.96 0.34
N ARG A 56 6.25 19.77 -0.02
CA ARG A 56 6.98 19.47 -1.26
C ARG A 56 6.12 18.76 -2.30
N ALA A 57 4.90 18.40 -1.93
CA ALA A 57 3.86 17.83 -2.77
C ALA A 57 2.51 18.35 -2.32
N THR A 58 1.53 18.34 -3.22
CA THR A 58 0.17 18.82 -2.97
C THR A 58 -0.79 17.65 -3.15
N LEU A 59 -1.78 17.55 -2.25
CA LEU A 59 -2.86 16.58 -2.43
C LEU A 59 -3.76 16.97 -3.60
N PRO A 60 -4.50 16.02 -4.19
CA PRO A 60 -5.60 16.31 -5.10
C PRO A 60 -6.60 17.28 -4.46
N SER A 61 -7.41 17.95 -5.27
CA SER A 61 -8.52 18.79 -4.81
C SER A 61 -9.51 18.01 -3.93
N VAL A 62 -10.30 18.70 -3.11
CA VAL A 62 -11.29 18.04 -2.24
C VAL A 62 -12.30 17.25 -3.08
N GLU A 63 -12.68 17.79 -4.25
CA GLU A 63 -13.59 17.13 -5.18
C GLU A 63 -12.98 15.83 -5.74
N GLU A 64 -11.69 15.81 -6.07
CA GLU A 64 -10.99 14.59 -6.51
C GLU A 64 -10.85 13.56 -5.38
N GLN A 65 -10.65 14.03 -4.14
CA GLN A 65 -10.60 13.17 -2.95
C GLN A 65 -11.97 12.51 -2.68
N GLU A 66 -13.06 13.26 -2.78
CA GLU A 66 -14.43 12.75 -2.64
C GLU A 66 -14.82 11.79 -3.77
N ALA A 67 -14.40 12.11 -4.99
CA ALA A 67 -14.58 11.22 -6.15
C ALA A 67 -13.85 9.89 -5.93
N TRP A 68 -12.60 9.92 -5.46
CA TRP A 68 -11.83 8.71 -5.15
C TRP A 68 -12.55 7.80 -4.14
N GLU A 69 -13.10 8.38 -3.06
CA GLU A 69 -13.85 7.62 -2.05
C GLU A 69 -15.13 7.02 -2.65
N THR A 70 -15.87 7.82 -3.42
CA THR A 70 -17.14 7.41 -4.03
C THR A 70 -16.93 6.28 -5.04
N ASP A 71 -15.94 6.41 -5.92
CA ASP A 71 -15.60 5.40 -6.93
C ASP A 71 -15.15 4.11 -6.27
N ARG A 72 -14.32 4.21 -5.22
CA ARG A 72 -13.87 3.04 -4.48
C ARG A 72 -15.01 2.35 -3.72
N MET A 73 -15.91 3.13 -3.12
CA MET A 73 -17.11 2.63 -2.46
C MET A 73 -18.01 1.86 -3.42
N ALA A 74 -18.20 2.38 -4.64
CA ALA A 74 -19.01 1.74 -5.67
C ALA A 74 -18.46 0.36 -6.09
N VAL A 75 -17.13 0.18 -6.03
CA VAL A 75 -16.47 -1.07 -6.45
C VAL A 75 -16.24 -2.05 -5.30
N LYS A 76 -15.80 -1.57 -4.13
CA LYS A 76 -15.36 -2.41 -3.00
C LYS A 76 -16.37 -2.49 -1.85
N GLY A 77 -17.39 -1.63 -1.85
CA GLY A 77 -18.37 -1.51 -0.77
C GLY A 77 -17.79 -0.92 0.52
N ASP A 78 -18.60 -0.94 1.57
CA ASP A 78 -18.35 -0.28 2.87
C ASP A 78 -17.72 -1.22 3.92
N GLY A 79 -17.29 -2.41 3.50
CA GLY A 79 -16.68 -3.43 4.35
C GLY A 79 -15.14 -3.45 4.32
N PRO A 80 -14.51 -4.46 4.94
CA PRO A 80 -13.04 -4.61 4.96
C PRO A 80 -12.38 -4.64 3.58
N ALA A 81 -13.14 -4.99 2.54
CA ALA A 81 -12.69 -4.98 1.15
C ALA A 81 -12.33 -3.56 0.64
N PHE A 82 -12.86 -2.50 1.26
CA PHE A 82 -12.52 -1.12 0.91
C PHE A 82 -11.00 -0.86 1.00
N ALA A 83 -10.37 -1.32 2.09
CA ALA A 83 -8.94 -1.17 2.30
C ALA A 83 -8.10 -2.10 1.39
N VAL A 84 -8.71 -3.11 0.76
CA VAL A 84 -7.99 -4.11 -0.04
C VAL A 84 -7.55 -3.51 -1.37
N ILE A 85 -6.24 -3.55 -1.64
CA ILE A 85 -5.65 -3.05 -2.91
C ILE A 85 -5.42 -4.14 -3.96
N ASN A 86 -5.53 -5.42 -3.58
CA ASN A 86 -5.43 -6.54 -4.51
C ASN A 86 -6.74 -6.66 -5.34
N PRO A 87 -6.67 -6.88 -6.67
CA PRO A 87 -5.49 -6.98 -7.54
C PRO A 87 -4.96 -5.67 -8.14
N GLU A 88 -5.55 -4.52 -7.80
CA GLU A 88 -5.29 -3.21 -8.41
C GLU A 88 -3.98 -2.53 -7.93
N PHE A 89 -2.91 -3.31 -7.70
CA PHE A 89 -1.63 -2.79 -7.21
C PHE A 89 -1.08 -1.68 -8.11
N LYS A 90 -1.06 -1.87 -9.42
CA LYS A 90 -0.51 -0.88 -10.36
C LYS A 90 -1.15 0.49 -10.17
N THR A 91 -2.47 0.55 -10.18
CA THR A 91 -3.24 1.79 -10.00
C THR A 91 -2.87 2.46 -8.69
N TYR A 92 -2.88 1.70 -7.59
CA TYR A 92 -2.55 2.22 -6.27
C TYR A 92 -1.12 2.77 -6.16
N PHE A 93 -0.13 2.06 -6.71
CA PHE A 93 1.26 2.51 -6.72
C PHE A 93 1.44 3.77 -7.56
N GLU A 94 0.81 3.87 -8.73
CA GLU A 94 0.90 5.05 -9.59
C GLU A 94 0.16 6.26 -9.03
N GLU A 95 -0.99 6.07 -8.37
CA GLU A 95 -1.69 7.14 -7.61
C GLU A 95 -0.76 7.77 -6.56
N LEU A 96 -0.10 6.94 -5.75
CA LEU A 96 0.86 7.43 -4.74
C LEU A 96 2.09 8.10 -5.36
N ARG A 97 2.54 7.64 -6.54
CA ARG A 97 3.62 8.32 -7.28
C ARG A 97 3.19 9.69 -7.78
N GLN A 98 1.96 9.79 -8.31
CA GLN A 98 1.42 11.06 -8.77
C GLN A 98 1.30 12.07 -7.62
N ILE A 99 0.81 11.64 -6.45
CA ILE A 99 0.76 12.48 -5.25
C ILE A 99 2.17 12.87 -4.81
N ALA A 100 3.10 11.92 -4.73
CA ALA A 100 4.46 12.20 -4.27
C ALA A 100 5.23 13.11 -5.24
N GLY A 101 4.96 13.03 -6.54
CA GLY A 101 5.72 13.70 -7.60
C GLY A 101 7.15 13.17 -7.73
N GLU A 102 8.02 13.96 -8.37
CA GLU A 102 9.47 13.73 -8.39
C GLU A 102 10.17 14.67 -7.39
N PRO A 103 11.31 14.26 -6.81
CA PRO A 103 12.08 15.17 -5.96
C PRO A 103 12.59 16.35 -6.80
N GLN A 104 12.58 17.55 -6.23
CA GLN A 104 13.14 18.73 -6.89
C GLN A 104 14.65 18.54 -7.08
N GLU A 105 15.20 19.05 -8.18
CA GLU A 105 16.62 18.99 -8.47
C GLU A 105 17.44 19.61 -7.33
N GLY A 106 18.48 18.91 -6.87
CA GLY A 106 19.31 19.33 -5.75
C GLY A 106 18.69 19.16 -4.36
N THR A 107 17.45 18.67 -4.24
CA THR A 107 16.84 18.36 -2.94
C THR A 107 17.01 16.87 -2.56
N PRO A 108 17.33 16.54 -1.31
CA PRO A 108 17.33 15.16 -0.85
C PRO A 108 15.92 14.58 -0.90
N GLY A 109 15.77 13.40 -1.50
CA GLY A 109 14.50 12.68 -1.54
C GLY A 109 14.58 11.41 -2.37
N ARG A 110 13.95 10.34 -1.89
CA ARG A 110 13.88 9.07 -2.62
C ARG A 110 12.91 9.19 -3.79
N PRO A 111 13.31 8.97 -5.06
CA PRO A 111 12.38 8.88 -6.17
C PRO A 111 11.58 7.57 -6.05
N LEU A 112 10.29 7.63 -6.39
CA LEU A 112 9.45 6.45 -6.47
C LEU A 112 9.50 5.91 -7.90
N LEU A 113 10.05 4.71 -8.06
CA LEU A 113 10.17 4.07 -9.37
C LEU A 113 8.79 3.75 -9.97
N PRO A 114 8.63 3.73 -11.30
CA PRO A 114 7.42 3.21 -11.92
C PRO A 114 7.07 1.80 -11.43
N PHE A 115 5.77 1.54 -11.33
CA PHE A 115 5.26 0.23 -10.97
C PHE A 115 5.84 -0.83 -11.89
N ASN A 116 6.36 -1.90 -11.30
CA ASN A 116 6.87 -3.05 -12.02
C ASN A 116 6.04 -4.28 -11.67
N GLN A 117 5.39 -4.86 -12.68
CA GLN A 117 4.56 -6.06 -12.53
C GLN A 117 5.33 -7.22 -11.88
N LYS A 118 6.65 -7.30 -12.10
CA LYS A 118 7.52 -8.30 -11.49
C LYS A 118 7.42 -8.32 -9.96
N TRP A 119 7.13 -7.19 -9.30
CA TRP A 119 6.96 -7.16 -7.84
C TRP A 119 5.78 -8.02 -7.39
N VAL A 120 4.65 -7.92 -8.10
CA VAL A 120 3.46 -8.72 -7.84
C VAL A 120 3.74 -10.19 -8.18
N ASP A 121 4.40 -10.45 -9.30
CA ASP A 121 4.72 -11.80 -9.76
C ASP A 121 5.65 -12.52 -8.76
N ASP A 122 6.70 -11.83 -8.29
CA ASP A 122 7.62 -12.34 -7.27
C ASP A 122 6.90 -12.62 -5.95
N PHE A 123 6.04 -11.69 -5.50
CA PHE A 123 5.22 -11.87 -4.30
C PHE A 123 4.30 -13.09 -4.41
N ASN A 124 3.60 -13.22 -5.54
CA ASN A 124 2.72 -14.36 -5.82
C ASN A 124 3.51 -15.67 -5.90
N SER A 125 4.68 -15.68 -6.55
CA SER A 125 5.56 -16.85 -6.60
C SER A 125 5.97 -17.32 -5.19
N GLY A 126 6.27 -16.38 -4.30
CA GLY A 126 6.59 -16.64 -2.89
C GLY A 126 5.39 -17.10 -2.08
N HIS A 127 4.21 -16.57 -2.36
CA HIS A 127 2.95 -17.03 -1.77
C HIS A 127 2.65 -18.49 -2.16
N GLU A 128 2.80 -18.83 -3.44
CA GLU A 128 2.62 -20.21 -3.93
C GLU A 128 3.66 -21.17 -3.36
N ARG A 129 4.92 -20.74 -3.18
CA ARG A 129 5.94 -21.54 -2.46
C ARG A 129 5.52 -21.85 -1.03
N ARG A 130 4.97 -20.87 -0.30
CA ARG A 130 4.52 -21.07 1.09
C ARG A 130 3.35 -22.05 1.19
N LYS A 131 2.39 -22.01 0.26
CA LYS A 131 1.31 -23.01 0.18
C LYS A 131 1.88 -24.42 0.06
N ARG A 132 2.79 -24.64 -0.91
CA ARG A 132 3.43 -25.95 -1.12
C ARG A 132 4.20 -26.45 0.10
N CYS A 133 4.90 -25.57 0.82
CA CYS A 133 5.57 -25.95 2.08
C CYS A 133 4.57 -26.30 3.18
N GLY A 134 3.45 -25.57 3.27
CA GLY A 134 2.39 -25.80 4.27
C GLY A 134 1.57 -27.07 4.03
N ASP A 135 1.48 -27.54 2.78
CA ASP A 135 0.73 -28.74 2.40
C ASP A 135 1.39 -30.06 2.86
N GLY A 136 2.55 -30.01 3.53
CA GLY A 136 3.24 -31.17 4.10
C GLY A 136 3.80 -32.18 3.07
N LYS A 137 3.58 -31.94 1.78
CA LYS A 137 3.96 -32.84 0.67
C LYS A 137 5.34 -32.54 0.09
N THR A 138 5.99 -31.45 0.50
CA THR A 138 7.32 -31.07 0.02
C THR A 138 8.33 -31.10 1.17
N VAL A 139 8.92 -32.28 1.40
CA VAL A 139 10.16 -32.39 2.17
C VAL A 139 11.28 -32.00 1.23
N LEU A 140 11.84 -30.80 1.39
CA LEU A 140 13.11 -30.49 0.73
C LEU A 140 14.15 -31.50 1.23
N PRO A 141 14.88 -32.20 0.35
CA PRO A 141 15.88 -33.16 0.80
C PRO A 141 16.93 -32.44 1.66
N ARG A 142 17.28 -33.03 2.80
CA ARG A 142 18.26 -32.48 3.76
C ARG A 142 19.60 -32.11 3.12
N SER A 143 19.93 -32.64 1.95
CA SER A 143 21.14 -32.29 1.19
C SER A 143 21.18 -30.83 0.76
N SER A 144 20.04 -30.17 0.52
CA SER A 144 20.00 -28.77 0.06
C SER A 144 20.35 -27.74 1.15
N TYR A 145 20.41 -28.13 2.42
CA TYR A 145 20.78 -27.22 3.51
C TYR A 145 22.30 -27.15 3.74
N ARG A 146 23.08 -28.11 3.22
CA ARG A 146 24.53 -28.18 3.48
C ARG A 146 25.33 -27.13 2.68
N ASP A 147 24.79 -26.69 1.56
CA ASP A 147 25.47 -25.75 0.65
C ASP A 147 25.25 -24.27 1.02
N LEU A 148 24.25 -23.96 1.86
CA LEU A 148 23.91 -22.58 2.23
C LEU A 148 24.82 -21.98 3.30
N PHE A 149 25.65 -22.78 3.98
CA PHE A 149 26.47 -22.34 5.12
C PHE A 149 27.97 -22.63 4.96
N GLN A 150 28.43 -23.05 3.78
CA GLN A 150 29.87 -23.26 3.53
C GLN A 150 30.61 -22.00 3.06
N HIS A 151 29.91 -20.89 2.89
CA HIS A 151 30.48 -19.61 2.45
C HIS A 151 30.06 -18.41 3.32
N ALA A 152 29.72 -18.65 4.59
CA ALA A 152 29.53 -17.61 5.60
C ALA A 152 30.77 -17.49 6.50
#